data_AF-A0A949DUH6-F1
#
_entry.id   AF-A0A949DUH6-F1
#
_cell.length_a   1.000
_cell.length_b   1.000
_cell.length_c   1.000
_cell.angle_alpha   90.00
_cell.angle_beta   90.00
_cell.angle_gamma   90.00
#
_symmetry.space_group_name_H-M   'P 1'
#
loop_
_entity.id
_entity.type
_entity.pdbx_description
1 polymer ?
#
loop_
_entity_poly.entity_id
_entity_poly.type
_entity_poly.pdbx_seq_one_letter_code
_entity_poly.pdbx_strand_id
1 'polypeptide(L)'
;MWQTDKSETIKTYEEAKLYVKNLKLGGYTDWRLPTVYELYDLNYLFDLHVNGTCDFERKGKYWSGEKDGEGMAGSWEMSDQCDPERRYFNKSEGSVRAVRP
;
A
#
# COMPACT_ATOMS: atom_id res chain seq x y z
N MET A 1 -0.07 -2.24 -13.81
CA MET A 1 -0.92 -3.29 -13.19
C MET A 1 -0.66 -3.33 -11.69
N TRP A 2 -1.56 -3.90 -10.88
CA TRP A 2 -1.38 -4.00 -9.43
C TRP A 2 -1.75 -5.38 -8.89
N GLN A 3 -1.20 -5.71 -7.73
CA GLN A 3 -1.57 -6.89 -6.97
C GLN A 3 -2.93 -6.67 -6.28
N THR A 4 -3.86 -7.61 -6.46
CA THR A 4 -5.19 -7.58 -5.82
C THR A 4 -5.09 -7.91 -4.33
N ASP A 5 -4.42 -9.00 -4.00
CA ASP A 5 -4.21 -9.42 -2.61
C ASP A 5 -3.05 -8.66 -1.96
N LYS A 6 -3.20 -8.33 -0.67
CA LYS A 6 -2.09 -7.77 0.12
C LYS A 6 -1.13 -8.89 0.55
N SER A 7 0.15 -8.56 0.68
CA SER A 7 1.12 -9.45 1.33
C SER A 7 0.84 -9.59 2.83
N GLU A 8 1.49 -10.58 3.44
CA GLU A 8 1.66 -10.62 4.89
C GLU A 8 2.32 -9.33 5.41
N THR A 9 2.17 -9.07 6.71
CA THR A 9 2.78 -7.93 7.37
C THR A 9 4.30 -8.08 7.38
N ILE A 10 4.98 -7.16 6.70
CA ILE A 10 6.45 -7.11 6.61
C ILE A 10 6.98 -6.08 7.60
N LYS A 11 7.97 -6.48 8.41
CA LYS A 11 8.47 -5.67 9.52
C LYS A 11 9.38 -4.54 9.08
N THR A 12 10.12 -4.71 7.99
CA THR A 12 11.11 -3.73 7.53
C THR A 12 10.92 -3.35 6.06
N TYR A 13 11.35 -2.14 5.72
CA TYR A 13 11.30 -1.64 4.34
C TYR A 13 12.21 -2.46 3.38
N GLU A 14 13.37 -2.91 3.88
CA GLU A 14 14.30 -3.74 3.10
C GLU A 14 13.69 -5.10 2.76
N GLU A 15 13.01 -5.75 3.73
CA GLU A 15 12.24 -6.96 3.46
C GLU A 15 11.10 -6.70 2.47
N ALA A 16 10.44 -5.55 2.55
CA ALA A 16 9.38 -5.18 1.63
C ALA A 16 9.90 -5.03 0.18
N LYS A 17 11.06 -4.39 0.01
CA LYS A 17 11.75 -4.30 -1.29
C LYS A 17 12.16 -5.68 -1.80
N LEU A 18 12.71 -6.52 -0.92
CA LEU A 18 13.14 -7.87 -1.28
C LEU A 18 11.94 -8.75 -1.68
N TYR A 19 10.83 -8.64 -0.97
CA TYR A 19 9.57 -9.32 -1.27
C TYR A 19 9.11 -8.99 -2.69
N VAL A 20 9.01 -7.70 -3.02
CA VAL A 20 8.52 -7.32 -4.34
C VAL A 20 9.51 -7.68 -5.46
N LYS A 21 10.82 -7.56 -5.20
CA LYS A 21 11.86 -7.96 -6.16
C LYS A 21 11.83 -9.46 -6.48
N ASN A 22 11.44 -10.29 -5.51
CA ASN A 22 11.32 -11.74 -5.68
C ASN A 22 9.90 -12.17 -6.07
N LEU A 23 8.93 -11.25 -6.12
CA LEU A 23 7.55 -11.55 -6.43
C LEU A 23 7.43 -12.01 -7.89
N LYS A 24 6.90 -13.22 -8.06
CA LYS A 24 6.53 -13.76 -9.38
C LYS A 24 5.04 -13.99 -9.39
N LEU A 25 4.31 -13.05 -9.98
CA LEU A 25 2.85 -13.08 -10.01
C LEU A 25 2.36 -12.90 -11.44
N GLY A 26 1.45 -13.77 -11.87
CA GLY A 26 0.88 -13.73 -13.23
C GLY A 26 1.91 -13.91 -14.35
N GLY A 27 3.06 -14.53 -14.08
CA GLY A 27 4.17 -14.68 -15.03
C GLY A 27 5.12 -13.48 -15.11
N TYR A 28 4.89 -12.42 -14.32
CA TYR A 28 5.70 -11.21 -14.29
C TYR A 28 6.61 -11.14 -13.07
N THR A 29 7.76 -10.50 -13.24
CA THR A 29 8.80 -10.34 -12.20
C THR A 29 9.27 -8.89 -12.03
N ASP A 30 8.70 -7.96 -12.79
CA ASP A 30 9.00 -6.53 -12.82
C ASP A 30 8.14 -5.73 -11.83
N TRP A 31 7.78 -6.37 -10.72
CA TRP A 31 7.02 -5.76 -9.65
C TRP A 31 7.89 -4.79 -8.85
N ARG A 32 7.28 -3.72 -8.35
CA ARG A 32 7.91 -2.75 -7.44
C ARG A 32 6.96 -2.29 -6.33
N LEU A 33 7.54 -1.66 -5.31
CA LEU A 33 6.75 -0.98 -4.31
C LEU A 33 5.97 0.19 -4.96
N PRO A 34 4.74 0.42 -4.52
CA PRO A 34 3.93 1.53 -4.99
C PRO A 34 4.43 2.83 -4.39
N THR A 35 4.29 3.90 -5.15
CA THR A 35 4.46 5.26 -4.63
C THR A 35 3.30 5.62 -3.70
N VAL A 36 3.47 6.70 -2.93
CA VAL A 36 2.39 7.22 -2.08
C VAL A 36 1.13 7.55 -2.89
N TYR A 37 1.30 8.13 -4.08
CA TYR A 37 0.20 8.46 -5.00
C TYR A 37 -0.48 7.22 -5.56
N GLU A 38 0.27 6.21 -6.00
CA GLU A 38 -0.33 4.95 -6.47
C GLU A 38 -1.06 4.22 -5.35
N LEU A 39 -0.53 4.24 -4.11
CA LEU A 39 -1.25 3.69 -2.97
C LEU A 39 -2.55 4.43 -2.69
N TYR A 40 -2.58 5.75 -2.89
CA TYR A 40 -3.80 6.53 -2.76
C TYR A 40 -4.84 6.08 -3.78
N ASP A 41 -4.46 5.99 -5.06
CA ASP A 41 -5.35 5.54 -6.13
C ASP A 41 -5.82 4.10 -5.90
N LEU A 42 -4.94 3.20 -5.47
CA LEU A 42 -5.30 1.83 -5.13
C LEU A 42 -6.25 1.77 -3.93
N ASN A 43 -6.03 2.59 -2.90
CA ASN A 43 -6.96 2.69 -1.78
C ASN A 43 -8.33 3.18 -2.26
N TYR A 44 -8.36 4.16 -3.17
CA TYR A 44 -9.60 4.64 -3.76
C TYR A 44 -10.32 3.57 -4.59
N LEU A 45 -9.58 2.83 -5.41
CA LEU A 45 -10.13 1.77 -6.26
C LEU A 45 -10.67 0.59 -5.46
N PHE A 46 -10.02 0.22 -4.35
CA PHE A 46 -10.40 -0.96 -3.57
C PHE A 46 -11.35 -0.65 -2.40
N ASP A 47 -11.27 0.53 -1.79
CA ASP A 47 -11.96 0.80 -0.52
C ASP A 47 -13.14 1.78 -0.67
N LEU A 48 -13.17 2.62 -1.73
CA LEU A 48 -14.23 3.64 -1.89
C LEU A 48 -15.44 3.21 -2.74
N HIS A 49 -15.41 2.04 -3.38
CA HIS A 49 -16.49 1.56 -4.26
C HIS A 49 -17.38 0.48 -3.65
N VAL A 50 -17.33 0.28 -2.32
CA VAL A 50 -18.31 -0.57 -1.63
C VAL A 50 -19.53 0.30 -1.26
N ASN A 51 -20.44 0.43 -2.22
CA ASN A 51 -21.87 0.65 -1.96
C ASN A 51 -22.38 2.05 -1.57
N GLY A 52 -21.62 3.13 -1.80
CA GLY A 52 -22.12 4.51 -1.55
C GLY A 52 -22.37 4.84 -0.08
N THR A 53 -22.00 3.93 0.81
CA THR A 53 -21.89 4.14 2.26
C THR A 53 -20.43 4.40 2.58
N CYS A 54 -20.15 5.39 3.43
CA CYS A 54 -18.81 5.65 3.98
C CYS A 54 -18.38 4.54 4.95
N ASP A 55 -18.49 3.27 4.56
CA ASP A 55 -18.11 2.12 5.36
C ASP A 55 -16.77 1.61 4.85
N PHE A 56 -15.72 2.29 5.32
CA PHE A 56 -14.33 1.89 5.09
C PHE A 56 -14.03 0.67 5.96
N GLU A 57 -13.93 -0.52 5.36
CA GLU A 57 -13.27 -1.66 6.01
C GLU A 57 -11.75 -1.43 6.07
N ARG A 58 -11.35 -0.56 7.01
CA ARG A 58 -9.96 -0.22 7.35
C ARG A 58 -9.23 -1.44 7.88
N LYS A 59 -8.36 -2.11 7.11
CA LYS A 59 -7.30 -2.97 7.69
C LYS A 59 -6.02 -3.07 6.85
N GLY A 60 -5.17 -2.04 6.91
CA GLY A 60 -3.78 -2.22 6.48
C GLY A 60 -2.88 -1.01 6.70
N LYS A 61 -1.71 -1.25 7.30
CA LYS A 61 -0.54 -0.39 7.12
C LYS A 61 0.14 -0.86 5.83
N TYR A 62 0.50 0.06 4.94
CA TYR A 62 1.13 -0.28 3.67
C TYR A 62 2.48 0.41 3.52
N TRP A 63 3.48 -0.35 3.04
CA TRP A 63 4.77 0.21 2.66
C TRP A 63 4.65 1.00 1.35
N SER A 64 5.08 2.27 1.38
CA SER A 64 5.34 3.06 0.17
C SER A 64 6.83 3.08 -0.17
N GLY A 65 7.12 3.01 -1.47
CA GLY A 65 8.40 3.48 -2.00
C GLY A 65 8.40 5.01 -2.02
N GLU A 66 9.05 5.63 -1.04
CA GLU A 66 9.25 7.07 -1.01
C GLU A 66 10.50 7.50 -1.78
N LYS A 67 10.50 8.77 -2.18
CA LYS A 67 11.56 9.36 -3.01
C LYS A 67 12.90 9.46 -2.28
N ASP A 68 12.88 9.47 -0.95
CA ASP A 68 14.06 9.68 -0.11
C ASP A 68 14.81 8.37 0.21
N GLY A 69 14.37 7.23 -0.34
CA GLY A 69 15.03 5.94 -0.17
C GLY A 69 14.77 5.25 1.17
N GLU A 70 14.25 5.97 2.16
CA GLU A 70 13.71 5.43 3.41
C GLU A 70 12.20 5.30 3.28
N GLY A 71 11.70 4.21 2.70
CA GLY A 71 10.25 4.04 2.59
C GLY A 71 9.56 4.00 3.95
N MET A 72 8.32 4.45 3.98
CA MET A 72 7.52 4.54 5.20
C MET A 72 6.31 3.60 5.11
N ALA A 73 5.93 3.01 6.24
CA ALA A 73 4.66 2.34 6.38
C ALA A 73 3.61 3.36 6.80
N GLY A 74 2.44 3.36 6.15
CA GLY A 74 1.35 4.26 6.51
C GLY A 74 0.00 3.62 6.31
N SER A 75 -1.01 4.11 7.03
CA SER A 75 -2.41 3.78 6.77
C SER A 75 -3.14 5.03 6.29
N TRP A 76 -4.12 4.84 5.41
CA TRP A 76 -5.07 5.89 5.08
C TRP A 76 -6.19 5.87 6.12
N GLU A 77 -6.47 7.04 6.69
CA GLU A 77 -7.53 7.28 7.65
C GLU A 77 -8.47 8.32 7.05
N MET A 78 -9.79 8.10 7.12
CA MET A 78 -10.74 9.18 6.85
C MET A 78 -10.76 10.11 8.05
N SER A 79 -10.61 11.40 7.80
CA SER A 79 -10.87 12.45 8.77
C SER A 79 -12.38 12.60 9.01
N ASP A 80 -12.75 13.38 10.03
CA ASP A 80 -14.15 13.72 10.34
C ASP A 80 -14.88 14.43 9.18
N GLN A 81 -14.13 14.94 8.19
CA GLN A 81 -14.64 15.62 7.00
C GLN A 81 -14.79 14.69 5.79
N CYS A 82 -14.66 13.37 6.00
CA CYS A 82 -14.62 12.39 4.91
C CYS A 82 -13.44 12.59 3.95
N ASP A 83 -12.37 13.27 4.40
CA ASP A 83 -11.16 13.46 3.62
C ASP A 83 -10.14 12.36 3.96
N PRO A 84 -9.59 11.66 2.95
CA PRO A 84 -8.57 10.66 3.18
C PRO A 84 -7.22 11.30 3.55
N GLU A 85 -6.76 11.04 4.77
CA GLU A 85 -5.47 11.48 5.30
C GLU A 85 -4.52 10.30 5.47
N ARG A 86 -3.25 10.47 5.09
CA ARG A 86 -2.23 9.44 5.29
C ARG A 86 -1.57 9.61 6.64
N ARG A 87 -1.72 8.61 7.50
CA ARG A 87 -0.98 8.51 8.74
C ARG A 87 0.28 7.69 8.54
N TYR A 88 1.44 8.32 8.70
CA TYR A 88 2.73 7.65 8.64
C TYR A 88 3.08 7.01 9.98
N PHE A 89 3.63 5.80 9.93
CA PHE A 89 4.22 5.11 11.07
C PHE A 89 5.71 4.94 10.82
N ASN A 90 6.53 5.50 11.72
CA ASN A 90 7.97 5.48 11.56
C ASN A 90 8.49 4.03 11.62
N LYS A 91 9.06 3.55 10.49
CA LYS A 91 9.70 2.24 10.32
C LYS A 91 8.93 1.09 10.99
N SER A 92 7.61 1.16 10.90
CA SER A 92 6.70 0.21 11.52
C SER A 92 6.29 -0.84 10.51
N GLU A 93 5.89 -2.02 10.99
CA GLU A 93 5.43 -3.10 10.13
C GLU A 93 4.27 -2.69 9.21
N GLY A 94 4.24 -3.25 8.00
CA GLY A 94 3.24 -2.96 6.98
C GLY A 94 3.15 -4.04 5.91
N SER A 95 1.98 -4.19 5.31
CA SER A 95 1.76 -5.03 4.13
C SER A 95 2.26 -4.33 2.87
N VAL A 96 2.43 -5.10 1.81
CA VAL A 96 2.81 -4.61 0.50
C VAL A 96 1.71 -4.94 -0.50
N ARG A 97 1.36 -3.96 -1.33
CA ARG A 97 0.68 -4.19 -2.61
C ARG A 97 1.65 -3.85 -3.71
N ALA A 98 2.12 -4.84 -4.45
CA ALA A 98 3.03 -4.60 -5.54
C ALA A 98 2.33 -3.93 -6.74
N VAL A 99 3.05 -3.02 -7.40
CA VAL A 99 2.62 -2.42 -8.67
C VAL A 99 3.65 -2.68 -9.76
N ARG A 100 3.18 -2.71 -10.99
CA ARG A 100 3.98 -2.90 -12.20
C ARG A 100 3.84 -1.66 -13.10
N PRO A 101 4.95 -1.12 -13.65
CA PRO A 101 4.93 -0.08 -14.68
C PRO A 101 4.07 -0.42 -15.90
#